data_AF-A0A0Q9U703-F1
#
_entry.id   AF-A0A0Q9U703-F1
#
_cell.length_a   1.000
_cell.length_b   1.000
_cell.length_c   1.000
_cell.angle_alpha   90.00
_cell.angle_beta   90.00
_cell.angle_gamma   90.00
#
_symmetry.space_group_name_H-M   'P 1'
#
loop_
_entity.id
_entity.type
_entity.pdbx_description
1 polymer ?
#
loop_
_entity_poly.entity_id
_entity_poly.type
_entity_poly.pdbx_seq_one_letter_code
_entity_poly.pdbx_strand_id
1 'polypeptide(L)'
;MRFTGIVAAQRLGTAPLPDGTRVAYAVTGGGPFLVVAPGWLSHLEMGWAIPAERMFHEALSSGRTLVRYDRPGCGLSDAYDGPRTMDLEVATIGAVADAVGAERFDLLGWSLGAAAAVQWAAERPETVSRLVLYGGWPTGSSIGDDDSRHHVLGLLATHWGLGSDLLTDVFAPDADADTRRTLARYQRAASSAETAVALLRLAYDLDVSPDLRQVAAPTLVLHRRGDRAAPIAGGRALAQAIPGAELVELEGRSHLPAIGDAQSVVDEVRRFLGLPTLRRAVPTGLTTRQTEVAALVAEGLTNRQIADRLGITERSAESHLERIRVRLGFSSRAQVAAWYVARTP
;
A
#
# COMPACT_ATOMS: atom_id res chain seq x y z
N MET A 1 5.90 -32.92 0.29
CA MET A 1 6.14 -32.03 -0.87
C MET A 1 6.61 -30.70 -0.31
N ARG A 2 7.89 -30.35 -0.52
CA ARG A 2 8.53 -29.16 0.07
C ARG A 2 8.04 -27.91 -0.68
N PHE A 3 7.33 -27.01 -0.01
CA PHE A 3 7.14 -25.64 -0.51
C PHE A 3 8.38 -24.83 -0.15
N THR A 4 9.37 -24.83 -1.05
CA THR A 4 10.41 -23.81 -1.08
C THR A 4 9.75 -22.52 -1.54
N GLY A 5 9.74 -21.50 -0.67
CA GLY A 5 9.31 -20.15 -1.01
C GLY A 5 10.16 -19.60 -2.14
N ILE A 6 9.60 -19.58 -3.34
CA ILE A 6 10.11 -18.73 -4.41
C ILE A 6 9.48 -17.36 -4.14
N VAL A 7 10.29 -16.44 -3.62
CA VAL A 7 10.02 -15.00 -3.67
C VAL A 7 9.75 -14.68 -5.14
N ALA A 8 8.54 -14.23 -5.48
CA ALA A 8 8.19 -13.99 -6.88
C ALA A 8 8.95 -12.75 -7.35
N ALA A 9 9.97 -12.92 -8.19
CA ALA A 9 10.72 -11.78 -8.71
C ALA A 9 9.81 -10.91 -9.60
N GLN A 10 9.81 -9.61 -9.37
CA GLN A 10 9.14 -8.67 -10.27
C GLN A 10 9.94 -8.54 -11.57
N ARG A 11 9.25 -8.56 -12.73
CA ARG A 11 9.84 -8.25 -14.03
C ARG A 11 9.50 -6.82 -14.41
N LEU A 12 10.52 -6.01 -14.65
CA LEU A 12 10.36 -4.61 -15.03
C LEU A 12 10.18 -4.46 -16.55
N GLY A 13 9.45 -3.44 -16.94
CA GLY A 13 9.24 -3.01 -18.32
C GLY A 13 8.88 -1.53 -18.37
N THR A 14 8.65 -1.01 -19.57
CA THR A 14 8.25 0.39 -19.78
C THR A 14 7.16 0.47 -20.84
N ALA A 15 6.22 1.39 -20.68
CA ALA A 15 5.18 1.69 -21.65
C ALA A 15 5.31 3.15 -22.13
N PRO A 16 5.15 3.43 -23.43
CA PRO A 16 5.11 4.80 -23.93
C PRO A 16 3.74 5.45 -23.67
N LEU A 17 3.74 6.69 -23.22
CA LEU A 17 2.57 7.56 -23.21
C LEU A 17 2.38 8.24 -24.58
N PRO A 18 1.20 8.82 -24.86
CA PRO A 18 0.93 9.50 -26.13
C PRO A 18 1.89 10.67 -26.45
N ASP A 19 2.46 11.32 -25.43
CA ASP A 19 3.43 12.41 -25.59
C ASP A 19 4.89 11.94 -25.73
N GLY A 20 5.12 10.61 -25.75
CA GLY A 20 6.43 9.99 -25.88
C GLY A 20 7.17 9.72 -24.57
N THR A 21 6.70 10.28 -23.44
CA THR A 21 7.22 9.96 -22.10
C THR A 21 7.04 8.47 -21.80
N ARG A 22 7.99 7.83 -21.14
CA ARG A 22 7.88 6.42 -20.75
C ARG A 22 7.51 6.27 -19.27
N VAL A 23 6.57 5.38 -19.00
CA VAL A 23 6.26 4.95 -17.63
C VAL A 23 6.80 3.55 -17.37
N ALA A 24 7.46 3.36 -16.23
CA ALA A 24 7.94 2.07 -15.80
C ALA A 24 6.80 1.24 -15.19
N TYR A 25 6.79 -0.06 -15.48
CA TYR A 25 5.87 -1.01 -14.86
C TYR A 25 6.60 -2.25 -14.37
N ALA A 26 5.99 -2.96 -13.43
CA ALA A 26 6.45 -4.23 -12.89
C ALA A 26 5.34 -5.28 -12.96
N VAL A 27 5.70 -6.49 -13.41
CA VAL A 27 4.80 -7.64 -13.48
C VAL A 27 5.27 -8.71 -12.50
N THR A 28 4.35 -9.24 -11.69
CA THR A 28 4.63 -10.34 -10.74
C THR A 28 3.50 -11.38 -10.78
N GLY A 29 3.85 -12.66 -10.65
CA GLY A 29 2.88 -13.76 -10.62
C GLY A 29 2.47 -14.25 -12.00
N GLY A 30 1.33 -14.93 -12.06
CA GLY A 30 0.75 -15.52 -13.27
C GLY A 30 -0.72 -15.88 -13.05
N GLY A 31 -1.53 -15.71 -14.10
CA GLY A 31 -2.99 -15.84 -14.07
C GLY A 31 -3.67 -14.63 -14.71
N PRO A 32 -4.98 -14.42 -14.48
CA PRO A 32 -5.68 -13.24 -15.00
C PRO A 32 -5.08 -11.95 -14.44
N PHE A 33 -5.10 -10.88 -15.24
CA PHE A 33 -4.49 -9.60 -14.89
C PHE A 33 -5.19 -8.91 -13.73
N LEU A 34 -4.38 -8.35 -12.84
CA LEU A 34 -4.77 -7.39 -11.80
C LEU A 34 -3.87 -6.16 -11.95
N VAL A 35 -4.42 -5.09 -12.53
CA VAL A 35 -3.72 -3.81 -12.68
C VAL A 35 -3.94 -2.99 -11.42
N VAL A 36 -2.87 -2.37 -10.91
CA VAL A 36 -2.88 -1.58 -9.69
C VAL A 36 -2.59 -0.12 -10.03
N ALA A 37 -3.60 0.73 -9.90
CA ALA A 37 -3.43 2.18 -9.93
C ALA A 37 -2.89 2.64 -8.56
N PRO A 38 -1.65 3.15 -8.49
CA PRO A 38 -0.98 3.43 -7.22
C PRO A 38 -1.62 4.62 -6.50
N GLY A 39 -1.22 4.85 -5.25
CA GLY A 39 -1.54 6.07 -4.52
C GLY A 39 -0.75 7.26 -5.07
N TRP A 40 -0.56 8.31 -4.28
CA TRP A 40 0.00 9.58 -4.77
C TRP A 40 1.44 9.51 -5.33
N LEU A 41 2.39 8.82 -4.68
CA LEU A 41 3.77 8.62 -5.13
C LEU A 41 4.09 7.13 -5.27
N SER A 42 4.93 6.79 -6.23
CA SER A 42 5.23 5.41 -6.62
C SER A 42 6.72 5.22 -6.91
N HIS A 43 7.30 4.12 -6.44
CA HIS A 43 8.62 3.64 -6.84
C HIS A 43 8.69 2.11 -6.80
N LEU A 44 8.77 1.46 -7.96
CA LEU A 44 8.65 0.00 -8.09
C LEU A 44 9.71 -0.79 -7.33
N GLU A 45 10.97 -0.39 -7.43
CA GLU A 45 12.08 -1.09 -6.75
C GLU A 45 12.13 -0.79 -5.26
N MET A 46 12.03 0.48 -4.86
CA MET A 46 12.10 0.84 -3.45
C MET A 46 10.89 0.33 -2.67
N GLY A 47 9.69 0.38 -3.25
CA GLY A 47 8.50 -0.22 -2.64
C GLY A 47 8.65 -1.73 -2.48
N TRP A 48 9.20 -2.41 -3.49
CA TRP A 48 9.49 -3.86 -3.39
C TRP A 48 10.56 -4.21 -2.36
N ALA A 49 11.45 -3.27 -2.02
CA ALA A 49 12.43 -3.44 -0.96
C ALA A 49 11.81 -3.32 0.45
N ILE A 50 10.63 -2.68 0.58
CA ILE A 50 9.91 -2.57 1.85
C ILE A 50 9.18 -3.91 2.11
N PRO A 51 9.50 -4.64 3.20
CA PRO A 51 8.93 -5.95 3.44
C PRO A 51 7.40 -5.97 3.49
N ALA A 52 6.78 -4.95 4.10
CA ALA A 52 5.33 -4.84 4.21
C ALA A 52 4.65 -4.73 2.83
N GLU A 53 5.15 -3.86 1.95
CA GLU A 53 4.63 -3.71 0.58
C GLU A 53 4.91 -4.93 -0.28
N ARG A 54 6.11 -5.51 -0.19
CA ARG A 54 6.44 -6.74 -0.92
C ARG A 54 5.50 -7.87 -0.55
N MET A 55 5.31 -8.15 0.74
CA MET A 55 4.42 -9.22 1.19
C MET A 55 2.97 -8.98 0.75
N PHE A 56 2.50 -7.73 0.81
CA PHE A 56 1.17 -7.35 0.33
C PHE A 56 1.02 -7.65 -1.17
N HIS A 57 1.96 -7.22 -2.00
CA HIS A 57 1.93 -7.47 -3.44
C HIS A 57 2.14 -8.94 -3.82
N GLU A 58 3.01 -9.67 -3.13
CA GLU A 58 3.17 -11.11 -3.30
C GLU A 58 1.85 -11.84 -3.01
N ALA A 59 1.15 -11.43 -1.94
CA ALA A 59 -0.15 -12.01 -1.60
C ALA A 59 -1.23 -11.70 -2.65
N LEU A 60 -1.24 -10.51 -3.24
CA LEU A 60 -2.16 -10.19 -4.33
C LEU A 60 -1.82 -10.90 -5.65
N SER A 61 -0.53 -11.07 -5.96
CA SER A 61 -0.07 -11.77 -7.17
C SER A 61 -0.26 -13.29 -7.14
N SER A 62 -0.52 -13.88 -5.98
CA SER A 62 -0.76 -15.32 -5.89
C SER A 62 -2.07 -15.72 -6.59
N GLY A 63 -1.96 -16.27 -7.79
CA GLY A 63 -3.08 -16.60 -8.68
C GLY A 63 -3.48 -15.48 -9.65
N ARG A 64 -2.68 -14.41 -9.74
CA ARG A 64 -2.91 -13.24 -10.61
C ARG A 64 -1.63 -12.81 -11.30
N THR A 65 -1.77 -12.18 -12.46
CA THR A 65 -0.68 -11.39 -13.05
C THR A 65 -0.82 -9.97 -12.53
N LEU A 66 -0.12 -9.66 -11.43
CA LEU A 66 -0.15 -8.34 -10.80
C LEU A 66 0.72 -7.37 -11.62
N VAL A 67 0.12 -6.26 -12.03
CA VAL A 67 0.78 -5.19 -12.79
C VAL A 67 0.74 -3.92 -11.96
N ARG A 68 1.92 -3.40 -11.61
CA ARG A 68 2.10 -2.13 -10.91
C ARG A 68 2.89 -1.19 -11.81
N TYR A 69 2.75 0.11 -11.63
CA TYR A 69 3.51 1.09 -12.39
C TYR A 69 3.93 2.27 -11.54
N ASP A 70 4.98 2.95 -11.99
CA ASP A 70 5.36 4.24 -11.47
C ASP A 70 4.67 5.35 -12.28
N ARG A 71 4.05 6.31 -11.61
CA ARG A 71 3.43 7.49 -12.23
C ARG A 71 4.45 8.28 -13.04
N PRO A 72 4.03 9.05 -14.06
CA PRO A 72 4.92 9.97 -14.76
C PRO A 72 5.65 10.89 -13.77
N GLY A 73 6.96 11.06 -13.91
CA GLY A 73 7.80 11.82 -12.98
C GLY A 73 8.04 11.16 -11.62
N CYS A 74 7.69 9.89 -11.44
CA CYS A 74 7.94 9.13 -10.22
C CYS A 74 8.80 7.89 -10.47
N GLY A 75 9.60 7.50 -9.47
CA GLY A 75 10.32 6.24 -9.42
C GLY A 75 11.19 5.99 -10.65
N LEU A 76 10.90 4.91 -11.36
CA LEU A 76 11.63 4.51 -12.57
C LEU A 76 11.03 5.06 -13.86
N SER A 77 9.91 5.79 -13.80
CA SER A 77 9.33 6.47 -14.96
C SER A 77 10.13 7.71 -15.32
N ASP A 78 10.04 8.12 -16.59
CA ASP A 78 10.71 9.32 -17.06
C ASP A 78 10.25 10.55 -16.26
N ALA A 79 11.13 11.56 -16.20
CA ALA A 79 10.74 12.89 -15.72
C ALA A 79 9.57 13.43 -16.54
N TYR A 80 8.71 14.21 -15.90
CA TYR A 80 7.52 14.76 -16.54
C TYR A 80 7.26 16.16 -16.02
N ASP A 81 7.33 17.14 -16.93
CA ASP A 81 7.18 18.57 -16.62
C ASP A 81 5.80 19.12 -17.00
N GLY A 82 4.92 18.26 -17.53
CA GLY A 82 3.55 18.62 -17.89
C GLY A 82 2.61 18.75 -16.69
N PRO A 83 1.36 19.21 -16.92
CA PRO A 83 0.36 19.31 -15.87
C PRO A 83 -0.05 17.92 -15.35
N ARG A 84 -0.26 17.82 -14.03
CA ARG A 84 -0.81 16.60 -13.41
C ARG A 84 -2.33 16.64 -13.52
N THR A 85 -2.90 15.76 -14.34
CA THR A 85 -4.34 15.73 -14.63
C THR A 85 -4.88 14.32 -14.48
N MET A 86 -6.20 14.19 -14.28
CA MET A 86 -6.85 12.89 -14.31
C MET A 86 -6.73 12.19 -15.67
N ASP A 87 -6.74 12.94 -16.77
CA ASP A 87 -6.53 12.39 -18.12
C ASP A 87 -5.17 11.70 -18.25
N LEU A 88 -4.11 12.28 -17.65
CA LEU A 88 -2.78 11.66 -17.62
C LEU A 88 -2.80 10.34 -16.84
N GLU A 89 -3.55 10.29 -15.73
CA GLU A 89 -3.67 9.09 -14.91
C GLU A 89 -4.41 7.96 -15.63
N VAL A 90 -5.52 8.28 -16.29
CA VAL A 90 -6.28 7.34 -17.12
C VAL A 90 -5.44 6.89 -18.33
N ALA A 91 -4.74 7.80 -19.00
CA ALA A 91 -3.83 7.47 -20.10
C ALA A 91 -2.68 6.55 -19.66
N THR A 92 -2.17 6.74 -18.43
CA THR A 92 -1.12 5.90 -17.85
C THR A 92 -1.61 4.47 -17.60
N ILE A 93 -2.83 4.30 -17.06
CA ILE A 93 -3.45 2.97 -16.91
C ILE A 93 -3.54 2.27 -18.27
N GLY A 94 -4.00 3.00 -19.30
CA GLY A 94 -4.12 2.46 -20.65
C GLY A 94 -2.79 2.04 -21.25
N ALA A 95 -1.78 2.91 -21.22
CA ALA A 95 -0.45 2.59 -21.74
C ALA A 95 0.16 1.34 -21.08
N VAL A 96 -0.01 1.20 -19.76
CA VAL A 96 0.48 0.03 -19.02
C VAL A 96 -0.31 -1.22 -19.36
N ALA A 97 -1.65 -1.14 -19.45
CA ALA A 97 -2.51 -2.26 -19.84
C ALA A 97 -2.17 -2.76 -21.26
N ASP A 98 -2.01 -1.84 -22.22
CA ASP A 98 -1.64 -2.14 -23.60
C ASP A 98 -0.25 -2.80 -23.67
N ALA A 99 0.73 -2.27 -22.94
CA ALA A 99 2.10 -2.78 -22.94
C ALA A 99 2.23 -4.21 -22.40
N VAL A 100 1.33 -4.64 -21.52
CA VAL A 100 1.28 -6.02 -21.01
C VAL A 100 0.28 -6.91 -21.76
N GLY A 101 -0.48 -6.36 -22.72
CA GLY A 101 -1.50 -7.07 -23.49
C GLY A 101 -2.76 -7.40 -22.67
N ALA A 102 -3.12 -6.57 -21.69
CA ALA A 102 -4.30 -6.76 -20.85
C ALA A 102 -5.53 -6.08 -21.48
N GLU A 103 -6.25 -6.80 -22.35
CA GLU A 103 -7.49 -6.30 -22.97
C GLU A 103 -8.64 -6.18 -21.96
N ARG A 104 -8.72 -7.13 -21.02
CA ARG A 104 -9.69 -7.13 -19.92
C ARG A 104 -9.04 -7.59 -18.62
N PHE A 105 -9.18 -6.83 -17.55
CA PHE A 105 -8.47 -7.05 -16.29
C PHE A 105 -9.31 -6.68 -15.06
N ASP A 106 -8.92 -7.18 -13.89
CA ASP A 106 -9.38 -6.62 -12.62
C ASP A 106 -8.54 -5.38 -12.30
N LEU A 107 -9.16 -4.31 -11.81
CA LEU A 107 -8.49 -3.04 -11.53
C LEU A 107 -8.60 -2.73 -10.04
N LEU A 108 -7.45 -2.47 -9.40
CA LEU A 108 -7.38 -2.02 -8.02
C LEU A 108 -6.79 -0.62 -7.98
N GLY A 109 -7.56 0.35 -7.51
CA GLY A 109 -7.09 1.69 -7.21
C GLY A 109 -7.06 1.94 -5.71
N TRP A 110 -6.00 2.57 -5.21
CA TRP A 110 -6.00 3.06 -3.82
C TRP A 110 -5.66 4.54 -3.73
N SER A 111 -6.25 5.24 -2.75
CA SER A 111 -6.05 6.68 -2.55
C SER A 111 -6.37 7.46 -3.84
N LEU A 112 -5.48 8.35 -4.30
CA LEU A 112 -5.58 9.02 -5.61
C LEU A 112 -5.84 8.04 -6.78
N GLY A 113 -5.24 6.85 -6.74
CA GLY A 113 -5.47 5.81 -7.76
C GLY A 113 -6.89 5.26 -7.76
N ALA A 114 -7.65 5.40 -6.67
CA ALA A 114 -9.06 5.01 -6.63
C ALA A 114 -9.91 5.90 -7.54
N ALA A 115 -9.65 7.22 -7.55
CA ALA A 115 -10.33 8.15 -8.46
C ALA A 115 -9.99 7.85 -9.93
N ALA A 116 -8.71 7.61 -10.23
CA ALA A 116 -8.28 7.24 -11.59
C ALA A 116 -8.90 5.91 -12.05
N ALA A 117 -9.02 4.95 -11.13
CA ALA A 117 -9.66 3.67 -11.42
C ALA A 117 -11.18 3.78 -11.64
N VAL A 118 -11.86 4.66 -10.89
CA VAL A 118 -13.28 4.98 -11.13
C VAL A 118 -13.47 5.58 -12.52
N GLN A 119 -12.70 6.61 -12.87
CA GLN A 119 -12.82 7.27 -14.17
C GLN A 119 -12.51 6.30 -15.31
N TRP A 120 -11.44 5.49 -15.19
CA TRP A 120 -11.15 4.43 -16.16
C TRP A 120 -12.32 3.45 -16.33
N ALA A 121 -12.88 2.95 -15.22
CA ALA A 121 -13.97 1.97 -15.25
C ALA A 121 -15.29 2.54 -15.78
N ALA A 122 -15.52 3.85 -15.64
CA ALA A 122 -16.66 4.55 -16.21
C ALA A 122 -16.50 4.78 -17.72
N GLU A 123 -15.32 5.20 -18.17
CA GLU A 123 -15.04 5.49 -19.58
C GLU A 123 -14.86 4.23 -20.44
N ARG A 124 -14.33 3.15 -19.86
CA ARG A 124 -13.96 1.90 -20.56
C ARG A 124 -14.52 0.65 -19.85
N PRO A 125 -15.84 0.57 -19.64
CA PRO A 125 -16.46 -0.47 -18.82
C PRO A 125 -16.19 -1.89 -19.31
N GLU A 126 -15.98 -2.10 -20.62
CA GLU A 126 -15.67 -3.38 -21.25
C GLU A 126 -14.30 -3.95 -20.85
N THR A 127 -13.36 -3.08 -20.45
CA THR A 127 -11.99 -3.46 -20.08
C THR A 127 -11.89 -3.95 -18.62
N VAL A 128 -12.89 -3.63 -17.78
CA VAL A 128 -12.83 -3.93 -16.34
C VAL A 128 -13.70 -5.14 -16.00
N SER A 129 -13.09 -6.18 -15.44
CA SER A 129 -13.78 -7.37 -14.94
C SER A 129 -14.37 -7.15 -13.54
N ARG A 130 -13.59 -6.58 -12.64
CA ARG A 130 -13.95 -6.18 -11.27
C ARG A 130 -13.15 -4.96 -10.88
N LEU A 131 -13.74 -4.07 -10.10
CA LEU A 131 -13.12 -2.87 -9.58
C LEU A 131 -12.95 -2.99 -8.06
N VAL A 132 -11.75 -2.72 -7.56
CA VAL A 132 -11.45 -2.66 -6.13
C VAL A 132 -10.93 -1.26 -5.80
N LEU A 133 -11.57 -0.60 -4.85
CA LEU A 133 -11.20 0.74 -4.38
C LEU A 133 -10.78 0.65 -2.92
N TYR A 134 -9.59 1.15 -2.58
CA TYR A 134 -9.14 1.23 -1.19
C TYR A 134 -8.87 2.69 -0.79
N GLY A 135 -9.47 3.13 0.32
CA GLY A 135 -9.18 4.46 0.89
C GLY A 135 -9.46 5.61 -0.09
N GLY A 136 -10.42 5.43 -0.99
CA GLY A 136 -10.76 6.41 -2.02
C GLY A 136 -11.82 7.41 -1.57
N TRP A 137 -12.03 8.43 -2.39
CA TRP A 137 -13.06 9.44 -2.21
C TRP A 137 -13.57 9.92 -3.58
N PRO A 138 -14.82 10.39 -3.68
CA PRO A 138 -15.33 10.92 -4.93
C PRO A 138 -14.83 12.34 -5.22
N THR A 139 -14.65 13.17 -4.19
CA THR A 139 -14.22 14.57 -4.31
C THR A 139 -13.06 14.88 -3.37
N GLY A 140 -12.01 15.53 -3.88
CA GLY A 140 -10.84 15.92 -3.10
C GLY A 140 -11.17 16.94 -2.01
N SER A 141 -12.29 17.67 -2.18
CA SER A 141 -12.86 18.59 -1.19
C SER A 141 -13.18 17.95 0.17
N SER A 142 -13.26 16.61 0.25
CA SER A 142 -13.43 15.87 1.50
C SER A 142 -12.15 15.66 2.31
N ILE A 143 -10.97 15.94 1.73
CA ILE A 143 -9.67 15.75 2.39
C ILE A 143 -9.13 17.06 2.94
N GLY A 144 -9.28 17.26 4.24
CA GLY A 144 -8.83 18.47 4.94
C GLY A 144 -9.66 19.71 4.57
N ASP A 145 -9.57 20.74 5.39
CA ASP A 145 -10.06 22.08 5.06
C ASP A 145 -9.04 22.85 4.20
N ASP A 146 -9.47 23.95 3.58
CA ASP A 146 -8.64 24.72 2.64
C ASP A 146 -7.37 25.30 3.30
N ASP A 147 -7.45 25.73 4.56
CA ASP A 147 -6.29 26.22 5.29
C ASP A 147 -5.29 25.09 5.53
N SER A 148 -5.75 23.93 6.00
CA SER A 148 -4.91 22.74 6.19
C SER A 148 -4.22 22.33 4.88
N ARG A 149 -4.95 22.28 3.75
CA ARG A 149 -4.40 21.97 2.42
C ARG A 149 -3.31 22.95 2.02
N HIS A 150 -3.58 24.25 2.17
CA HIS A 150 -2.64 25.30 1.81
C HIS A 150 -1.32 25.18 2.59
N HIS A 151 -1.41 24.98 3.90
CA HIS A 151 -0.23 24.83 4.76
C HIS A 151 0.58 23.57 4.45
N VAL A 152 -0.09 22.43 4.21
CA VAL A 152 0.59 21.17 3.83
C VAL A 152 1.33 21.36 2.50
N LEU A 153 0.68 21.93 1.48
CA LEU A 153 1.32 22.20 0.19
C LEU A 153 2.51 23.16 0.32
N GLY A 154 2.37 24.21 1.14
CA GLY A 154 3.47 25.14 1.44
C GLY A 154 4.66 24.44 2.10
N LEU A 155 4.41 23.57 3.08
CA LEU A 155 5.45 22.79 3.73
C LEU A 155 6.17 21.86 2.74
N LEU A 156 5.44 21.19 1.86
CA LEU A 156 6.03 20.34 0.82
C LEU A 156 6.92 21.15 -0.13
N ALA A 157 6.44 22.31 -0.58
CA ALA A 157 7.14 23.19 -1.50
C ALA A 157 8.42 23.79 -0.87
N THR A 158 8.36 24.22 0.38
CA THR A 158 9.48 24.91 1.05
C THR A 158 10.45 23.95 1.74
N HIS A 159 9.97 22.81 2.24
CA HIS A 159 10.78 21.88 3.01
C HIS A 159 10.36 20.42 2.81
N TRP A 160 10.65 19.87 1.62
CA TRP A 160 10.25 18.50 1.24
C TRP A 160 10.64 17.41 2.25
N GLY A 161 11.79 17.55 2.92
CA GLY A 161 12.19 16.69 4.06
C GLY A 161 11.09 16.54 5.12
N LEU A 162 10.73 17.66 5.78
CA LEU A 162 9.68 17.73 6.79
C LEU A 162 8.29 17.42 6.22
N GLY A 163 7.99 17.87 5.01
CA GLY A 163 6.70 17.58 4.35
C GLY A 163 6.48 16.08 4.15
N SER A 164 7.49 15.37 3.65
CA SER A 164 7.44 13.91 3.47
C SER A 164 7.36 13.15 4.80
N ASP A 165 8.06 13.61 5.85
CA ASP A 165 7.97 12.99 7.18
C ASP A 165 6.55 13.17 7.76
N LEU A 166 5.98 14.38 7.68
CA LEU A 166 4.60 14.66 8.10
C LEU A 166 3.58 13.77 7.38
N LEU A 167 3.66 13.71 6.04
CA LEU A 167 2.72 12.90 5.26
C LEU A 167 2.89 11.41 5.52
N THR A 168 4.12 10.94 5.79
CA THR A 168 4.34 9.56 6.21
C THR A 168 3.65 9.25 7.54
N ASP A 169 3.74 10.15 8.53
CA ASP A 169 3.03 9.98 9.82
C ASP A 169 1.51 9.96 9.67
N VAL A 170 0.97 10.75 8.72
CA VAL A 170 -0.47 10.77 8.41
C VAL A 170 -0.89 9.50 7.66
N PHE A 171 -0.11 9.05 6.67
CA PHE A 171 -0.47 7.91 5.83
C PHE A 171 -0.20 6.54 6.48
N ALA A 172 0.80 6.46 7.34
CA ALA A 172 1.26 5.22 7.97
C ALA A 172 1.37 5.32 9.51
N PRO A 173 0.33 5.78 10.23
CA PRO A 173 0.36 5.93 11.69
C PRO A 173 0.59 4.62 12.45
N ASP A 174 0.26 3.47 11.84
CA ASP A 174 0.46 2.15 12.45
C ASP A 174 1.78 1.48 12.04
N ALA A 175 2.62 2.16 11.23
CA ALA A 175 3.97 1.69 10.94
C ALA A 175 4.89 1.87 12.16
N ASP A 176 5.79 0.91 12.36
CA ASP A 176 6.92 1.07 13.28
C ASP A 176 7.89 2.17 12.80
N ALA A 177 8.77 2.61 13.68
CA ALA A 177 9.68 3.72 13.41
C ALA A 177 10.65 3.47 12.25
N ASP A 178 11.06 2.22 11.99
CA ASP A 178 12.00 1.91 10.91
C ASP A 178 11.30 1.86 9.54
N THR A 179 10.16 1.18 9.49
CA THR A 179 9.26 1.18 8.34
C THR A 179 8.88 2.61 7.97
N ARG A 180 8.55 3.44 8.96
CA ARG A 180 8.22 4.85 8.74
C ARG A 180 9.38 5.66 8.15
N ARG A 181 10.58 5.55 8.72
CA ARG A 181 11.77 6.22 8.14
C ARG A 181 12.04 5.74 6.70
N THR A 182 11.81 4.47 6.42
CA THR A 182 11.98 3.90 5.08
C THR A 182 10.94 4.44 4.12
N LEU A 183 9.66 4.53 4.51
CA LEU A 183 8.60 5.13 3.71
C LEU A 183 8.85 6.63 3.42
N ALA A 184 9.36 7.37 4.41
CA ALA A 184 9.70 8.79 4.20
C ALA A 184 10.87 8.96 3.21
N ARG A 185 11.91 8.10 3.31
CA ARG A 185 12.99 8.06 2.32
C ARG A 185 12.48 7.66 0.93
N TYR A 186 11.59 6.67 0.87
CA TYR A 186 10.93 6.22 -0.35
C TYR A 186 10.22 7.39 -1.03
N GLN A 187 9.43 8.20 -0.31
CA GLN A 187 8.71 9.33 -0.92
C GLN A 187 9.67 10.35 -1.54
N ARG A 188 10.76 10.67 -0.84
CA ARG A 188 11.77 11.63 -1.33
C ARG A 188 12.59 11.10 -2.49
N ALA A 189 12.80 9.79 -2.55
CA ALA A 189 13.48 9.16 -3.67
C ALA A 189 12.55 8.91 -4.86
N ALA A 190 11.24 8.74 -4.61
CA ALA A 190 10.24 8.54 -5.63
C ALA A 190 10.09 9.79 -6.51
N SER A 191 10.13 11.01 -5.95
CA SER A 191 10.04 12.22 -6.78
C SER A 191 10.52 13.50 -6.11
N SER A 192 10.54 14.57 -6.90
CA SER A 192 10.84 15.94 -6.46
C SER A 192 9.70 16.54 -5.63
N ALA A 193 10.02 17.61 -4.89
CA ALA A 193 9.03 18.40 -4.15
C ALA A 193 7.95 18.97 -5.06
N GLU A 194 8.33 19.45 -6.24
CA GLU A 194 7.41 20.02 -7.23
C GLU A 194 6.37 19.00 -7.70
N THR A 195 6.80 17.79 -8.07
CA THR A 195 5.90 16.71 -8.44
C THR A 195 5.01 16.28 -7.29
N ALA A 196 5.55 16.18 -6.07
CA ALA A 196 4.76 15.83 -4.89
C ALA A 196 3.66 16.88 -4.59
N VAL A 197 3.99 18.17 -4.70
CA VAL A 197 3.02 19.27 -4.57
C VAL A 197 1.95 19.17 -5.66
N ALA A 198 2.34 18.95 -6.91
CA ALA A 198 1.40 18.87 -8.02
C ALA A 198 0.44 17.67 -7.92
N LEU A 199 0.93 16.50 -7.50
CA LEU A 199 0.12 15.31 -7.28
C LEU A 199 -0.80 15.43 -6.06
N LEU A 200 -0.35 16.07 -4.98
CA LEU A 200 -1.20 16.33 -3.82
C LEU A 200 -2.28 17.37 -4.13
N ARG A 201 -1.98 18.39 -4.95
CA ARG A 201 -2.99 19.31 -5.47
C ARG A 201 -4.04 18.58 -6.30
N LEU A 202 -3.62 17.72 -7.23
CA LEU A 202 -4.55 16.88 -8.00
C LEU A 202 -5.47 16.05 -7.08
N ALA A 203 -4.93 15.49 -5.99
CA ALA A 203 -5.73 14.77 -5.00
C ALA A 203 -6.80 15.62 -4.30
N TYR A 204 -6.53 16.92 -4.08
CA TYR A 204 -7.48 17.87 -3.51
C TYR A 204 -8.50 18.41 -4.52
N ASP A 205 -8.09 18.53 -5.78
CA ASP A 205 -8.89 19.16 -6.84
C ASP A 205 -9.79 18.18 -7.61
N LEU A 206 -9.54 16.86 -7.49
CA LEU A 206 -10.31 15.85 -8.24
C LEU A 206 -11.80 15.82 -7.85
N ASP A 207 -12.63 15.51 -8.84
CA ASP A 207 -14.04 15.17 -8.68
C ASP A 207 -14.43 14.10 -9.71
N VAL A 208 -14.68 12.88 -9.24
CA VAL A 208 -15.16 11.76 -10.06
C VAL A 208 -16.64 11.45 -9.79
N SER A 209 -17.34 12.31 -9.04
CA SER A 209 -18.77 12.14 -8.74
C SER A 209 -19.65 11.98 -9.99
N PRO A 210 -19.40 12.71 -11.10
CA PRO A 210 -20.16 12.53 -12.34
C PRO A 210 -20.05 11.11 -12.94
N ASP A 211 -18.97 10.39 -12.65
CA ASP A 211 -18.63 9.12 -13.29
C ASP A 211 -19.14 7.90 -12.51
N LEU A 212 -19.43 8.06 -11.21
CA LEU A 212 -19.74 6.92 -10.32
C LEU A 212 -20.91 6.06 -10.79
N ARG A 213 -21.95 6.67 -11.38
CA ARG A 213 -23.13 5.94 -11.88
C ARG A 213 -22.87 5.20 -13.20
N GLN A 214 -21.78 5.52 -13.89
CA GLN A 214 -21.41 4.93 -15.18
C GLN A 214 -20.53 3.69 -14.98
N VAL A 215 -19.95 3.49 -13.80
CA VAL A 215 -19.19 2.29 -13.44
C VAL A 215 -20.10 1.06 -13.50
N ALA A 216 -19.89 0.22 -14.52
CA ALA A 216 -20.66 -1.00 -14.74
C ALA A 216 -20.03 -2.25 -14.11
N ALA A 217 -18.74 -2.20 -13.77
CA ALA A 217 -18.04 -3.34 -13.19
C ALA A 217 -18.51 -3.61 -11.75
N PRO A 218 -18.63 -4.90 -11.33
CA PRO A 218 -18.78 -5.23 -9.92
C PRO A 218 -17.69 -4.56 -9.11
N THR A 219 -18.07 -3.84 -8.06
CA THR A 219 -17.15 -2.97 -7.31
C THR A 219 -17.10 -3.35 -5.83
N LEU A 220 -15.88 -3.46 -5.29
CA LEU A 220 -15.62 -3.54 -3.86
C LEU A 220 -14.96 -2.24 -3.40
N VAL A 221 -15.50 -1.62 -2.36
CA VAL A 221 -14.91 -0.48 -1.66
C VAL A 221 -14.43 -0.93 -0.28
N LEU A 222 -13.15 -0.76 -0.02
CA LEU A 222 -12.48 -1.03 1.25
C LEU A 222 -12.04 0.30 1.87
N HIS A 223 -12.36 0.52 3.14
CA HIS A 223 -11.93 1.73 3.83
C HIS A 223 -11.70 1.47 5.31
N ARG A 224 -10.61 2.00 5.88
CA ARG A 224 -10.35 1.90 7.31
C ARG A 224 -11.12 2.96 8.10
N ARG A 225 -11.79 2.55 9.19
CA ARG A 225 -12.62 3.44 10.02
C ARG A 225 -11.88 4.62 10.61
N GLY A 226 -10.61 4.43 10.96
CA GLY A 226 -9.76 5.46 11.54
C GLY A 226 -8.74 6.05 10.58
N ASP A 227 -8.92 5.89 9.26
CA ASP A 227 -7.99 6.42 8.25
C ASP A 227 -7.73 7.91 8.49
N ARG A 228 -6.46 8.25 8.76
CA ARG A 228 -6.03 9.61 9.13
C ARG A 228 -5.84 10.54 7.94
N ALA A 229 -5.78 10.00 6.72
CA ALA A 229 -5.53 10.77 5.52
C ALA A 229 -6.82 11.04 4.74
N ALA A 230 -7.66 10.02 4.59
CA ALA A 230 -8.91 10.10 3.85
C ALA A 230 -10.07 9.66 4.76
N PRO A 231 -11.01 10.56 5.11
CA PRO A 231 -12.13 10.20 5.97
C PRO A 231 -12.97 9.05 5.37
N ILE A 232 -13.43 8.12 6.22
CA ILE A 232 -14.30 6.99 5.81
C ILE A 232 -15.59 7.42 5.10
N ALA A 233 -16.03 8.66 5.31
CA ALA A 233 -17.14 9.24 4.57
C ALA A 233 -16.92 9.19 3.04
N GLY A 234 -15.67 9.31 2.57
CA GLY A 234 -15.31 9.17 1.16
C GLY A 234 -15.60 7.77 0.62
N GLY A 235 -15.15 6.72 1.32
CA GLY A 235 -15.44 5.33 0.95
C GLY A 235 -16.92 5.00 0.98
N ARG A 236 -17.66 5.49 1.99
CA ARG A 236 -19.13 5.36 2.06
C ARG A 236 -19.81 6.04 0.87
N ALA A 237 -19.38 7.24 0.50
CA ALA A 237 -19.93 7.98 -0.63
C ALA A 237 -19.68 7.27 -1.96
N LEU A 238 -18.48 6.71 -2.17
CA LEU A 238 -18.17 5.87 -3.33
C LEU A 238 -19.12 4.67 -3.41
N ALA A 239 -19.25 3.89 -2.33
CA ALA A 239 -20.09 2.70 -2.31
C ALA A 239 -21.58 3.01 -2.48
N GLN A 240 -22.05 4.16 -1.98
CA GLN A 240 -23.43 4.58 -2.15
C GLN A 240 -23.76 5.01 -3.59
N ALA A 241 -22.80 5.62 -4.28
CA ALA A 241 -23.01 6.20 -5.60
C ALA A 241 -22.77 5.20 -6.74
N ILE A 242 -21.87 4.22 -6.55
CA ILE A 242 -21.55 3.18 -7.55
C ILE A 242 -22.63 2.07 -7.50
N PRO A 243 -23.33 1.78 -8.60
CA PRO A 243 -24.38 0.75 -8.62
C PRO A 243 -23.85 -0.63 -8.22
N GLY A 244 -24.45 -1.21 -7.18
CA GLY A 244 -24.13 -2.57 -6.74
C GLY A 244 -22.77 -2.72 -6.06
N ALA A 245 -22.13 -1.62 -5.63
CA ALA A 245 -20.88 -1.69 -4.89
C ALA A 245 -21.06 -2.34 -3.50
N GLU A 246 -20.10 -3.18 -3.12
CA GLU A 246 -19.96 -3.73 -1.77
C GLU A 246 -19.05 -2.78 -0.95
N LEU A 247 -19.47 -2.37 0.25
CA LEU A 247 -18.61 -1.66 1.19
C LEU A 247 -18.15 -2.59 2.30
N VAL A 248 -16.85 -2.63 2.53
CA VAL A 248 -16.25 -3.28 3.70
C VAL A 248 -15.45 -2.25 4.50
N GLU A 249 -15.94 -1.96 5.70
CA GLU A 249 -15.25 -1.10 6.66
C GLU A 249 -14.27 -1.94 7.49
N LEU A 250 -13.00 -1.58 7.41
CA LEU A 250 -11.90 -2.26 8.10
C LEU A 250 -11.50 -1.51 9.36
N GLU A 251 -11.03 -2.24 10.36
CA GLU A 251 -10.40 -1.61 11.53
C GLU A 251 -8.99 -1.09 11.19
N GLY A 252 -8.52 -0.09 11.95
CA GLY A 252 -7.19 0.50 11.80
C GLY A 252 -7.21 1.95 11.32
N ARG A 253 -6.01 2.54 11.20
CA ARG A 253 -5.84 3.98 10.98
C ARG A 253 -4.98 4.34 9.78
N SER A 254 -4.30 3.35 9.20
CA SER A 254 -3.34 3.59 8.13
C SER A 254 -3.99 3.76 6.76
N HIS A 255 -3.59 4.78 6.04
CA HIS A 255 -4.03 5.04 4.67
C HIS A 255 -3.30 4.16 3.64
N LEU A 256 -2.10 3.68 3.95
CA LEU A 256 -1.42 2.72 3.08
C LEU A 256 -1.98 1.30 3.31
N PRO A 257 -2.46 0.59 2.27
CA PRO A 257 -3.11 -0.71 2.44
C PRO A 257 -2.15 -1.78 3.01
N ALA A 258 -0.86 -1.68 2.68
CA ALA A 258 0.18 -2.59 3.16
C ALA A 258 0.62 -2.34 4.62
N ILE A 259 0.17 -1.26 5.26
CA ILE A 259 0.54 -0.90 6.64
C ILE A 259 -0.62 -1.19 7.60
N GLY A 260 -0.31 -1.62 8.82
CA GLY A 260 -1.31 -2.04 9.81
C GLY A 260 -1.79 -3.47 9.56
N ASP A 261 -3.10 -3.71 9.67
CA ASP A 261 -3.70 -5.00 9.31
C ASP A 261 -3.87 -5.09 7.78
N ALA A 262 -2.76 -5.33 7.08
CA ALA A 262 -2.74 -5.56 5.63
C ALA A 262 -3.41 -6.88 5.23
N GLN A 263 -3.49 -7.85 6.15
CA GLN A 263 -4.07 -9.17 5.87
C GLN A 263 -5.58 -9.05 5.65
N SER A 264 -6.28 -8.24 6.46
CA SER A 264 -7.71 -7.97 6.25
C SER A 264 -8.01 -7.41 4.85
N VAL A 265 -7.15 -6.50 4.36
CA VAL A 265 -7.25 -5.95 3.00
C VAL A 265 -7.03 -7.06 1.96
N VAL A 266 -5.97 -7.84 2.10
CA VAL A 266 -5.65 -8.94 1.19
C VAL A 266 -6.79 -9.97 1.14
N ASP A 267 -7.34 -10.36 2.29
CA ASP A 267 -8.38 -11.38 2.37
C ASP A 267 -9.66 -10.93 1.65
N GLU A 268 -10.08 -9.67 1.85
CA GLU A 268 -11.26 -9.13 1.18
C GLU A 268 -11.06 -8.95 -0.33
N VAL A 269 -9.89 -8.44 -0.74
CA VAL A 269 -9.55 -8.35 -2.17
C VAL A 269 -9.58 -9.74 -2.79
N ARG A 270 -8.93 -10.72 -2.17
CA ARG A 270 -8.88 -12.09 -2.71
C ARG A 270 -10.25 -12.75 -2.77
N ARG A 271 -11.08 -12.60 -1.72
CA ARG A 271 -12.46 -13.08 -1.71
C ARG A 271 -13.25 -12.52 -2.88
N PHE A 272 -13.21 -11.21 -3.06
CA PHE A 272 -13.95 -10.52 -4.12
C PHE A 272 -13.46 -10.90 -5.53
N LEU A 273 -12.15 -11.11 -5.66
CA LEU A 273 -11.52 -11.62 -6.87
C LEU A 273 -11.73 -13.12 -7.12
N GLY A 274 -12.48 -13.83 -6.26
CA GLY A 274 -12.75 -15.26 -6.40
C GLY A 274 -11.52 -16.16 -6.18
N LEU A 275 -10.52 -15.67 -5.46
CA LEU A 275 -9.28 -16.38 -5.17
C LEU A 275 -9.35 -17.07 -3.81
N PRO A 276 -8.66 -18.21 -3.63
CA PRO A 276 -8.60 -18.87 -2.33
C PRO A 276 -7.90 -17.98 -1.31
N THR A 277 -8.40 -18.00 -0.07
CA THR A 277 -7.70 -17.40 1.07
C THR A 277 -6.31 -18.01 1.18
N LEU A 278 -5.29 -17.16 1.30
CA LEU A 278 -3.94 -17.66 1.52
C LEU A 278 -3.84 -18.16 2.95
N ARG A 279 -3.45 -19.42 3.12
CA ARG A 279 -3.02 -19.89 4.44
C ARG A 279 -1.82 -19.04 4.85
N ARG A 280 -1.92 -18.32 5.98
CA ARG A 280 -0.86 -17.47 6.55
C ARG A 280 0.51 -18.10 6.31
N ALA A 281 1.33 -17.47 5.47
CA ALA A 281 2.76 -17.74 5.46
C ALA A 281 3.36 -17.09 6.72
N VAL A 282 3.26 -17.81 7.85
CA VAL A 282 3.83 -17.46 9.16
C VAL A 282 3.20 -16.21 9.83
N PRO A 283 2.88 -16.25 11.14
CA PRO A 283 2.34 -15.10 11.85
C PRO A 283 3.18 -13.82 11.74
N THR A 284 2.53 -12.70 11.41
CA THR A 284 3.00 -11.31 11.57
C THR A 284 3.23 -10.90 13.05
N GLY A 285 2.88 -11.79 13.99
CA GLY A 285 3.21 -11.68 15.41
C GLY A 285 4.31 -12.66 15.82
N LEU A 286 4.80 -12.48 17.05
CA LEU A 286 5.61 -13.50 17.70
C LEU A 286 4.76 -14.78 17.88
N THR A 287 5.36 -15.95 17.68
CA THR A 287 4.73 -17.21 18.12
C THR A 287 4.54 -17.18 19.64
N THR A 288 3.65 -17.99 20.21
CA THR A 288 3.49 -18.12 21.67
C THR A 288 4.84 -18.24 22.38
N ARG A 289 5.73 -19.07 21.82
CA ARG A 289 7.07 -19.26 22.36
C ARG A 289 7.97 -18.02 22.24
N GLN A 290 7.87 -17.29 21.14
CA GLN A 290 8.61 -16.05 20.97
C GLN A 290 8.06 -14.93 21.86
N THR A 291 6.75 -14.90 22.11
CA THR A 291 6.12 -13.97 23.05
C THR A 291 6.59 -14.23 24.48
N GLU A 292 6.65 -15.49 24.91
CA GLU A 292 7.24 -15.89 26.21
C GLU A 292 8.70 -15.44 26.34
N VAL A 293 9.51 -15.64 25.29
CA VAL A 293 10.90 -15.19 25.28
C VAL A 293 11.00 -13.66 25.33
N ALA A 294 10.16 -12.93 24.59
CA ALA A 294 10.13 -11.46 24.61
C ALA A 294 9.71 -10.91 25.99
N ALA A 295 8.78 -11.58 26.68
CA ALA A 295 8.37 -11.24 28.05
C ALA A 295 9.54 -11.35 29.03
N LEU A 296 10.24 -12.49 29.02
CA LEU A 296 11.38 -12.71 29.91
C LEU A 296 12.57 -11.80 29.57
N VAL A 297 12.72 -11.41 28.29
CA VAL A 297 13.68 -10.39 27.88
C VAL A 297 13.31 -9.02 28.47
N ALA A 298 12.03 -8.66 28.50
CA ALA A 298 11.55 -7.42 29.11
C ALA A 298 11.74 -7.39 30.64
N GLU A 299 11.68 -8.54 31.29
CA GLU A 299 12.04 -8.73 32.70
C GLU A 299 13.57 -8.65 32.97
N GLY A 300 14.40 -8.53 31.92
CA GLY A 300 15.85 -8.38 32.05
C GLY A 300 16.63 -9.69 32.20
N LEU A 301 16.00 -10.84 31.97
CA LEU A 301 16.67 -12.13 32.09
C LEU A 301 17.70 -12.33 30.96
N THR A 302 18.78 -13.06 31.27
CA THR A 302 19.79 -13.54 30.32
C THR A 302 19.30 -14.76 29.52
N ASN A 303 19.98 -15.13 28.42
CA ASN A 303 19.61 -16.31 27.63
C ASN A 303 19.60 -17.60 28.47
N ARG A 304 20.56 -17.76 29.38
CA ARG A 304 20.62 -18.88 30.31
C ARG A 304 19.42 -18.93 31.26
N GLN A 305 19.06 -17.80 31.86
CA GLN A 305 17.89 -17.74 32.75
C GLN A 305 16.57 -17.98 32.00
N ILE A 306 16.46 -17.49 30.77
CA ILE A 306 15.31 -17.79 29.88
C ILE A 306 15.25 -19.29 29.60
N ALA A 307 16.40 -19.89 29.30
CA ALA A 307 16.50 -21.31 29.00
C ALA A 307 16.05 -22.17 30.20
N ASP A 308 16.53 -21.84 31.40
CA ASP A 308 16.13 -22.51 32.65
C ASP A 308 14.63 -22.35 32.92
N ARG A 309 14.08 -21.13 32.75
CA ARG A 309 12.67 -20.82 33.00
C ARG A 309 11.73 -21.56 32.05
N LEU A 310 12.17 -21.75 30.81
CA LEU A 310 11.37 -22.28 29.73
C LEU A 310 11.64 -23.77 29.44
N GLY A 311 12.58 -24.41 30.14
CA GLY A 311 12.94 -25.81 29.93
C GLY A 311 13.57 -26.09 28.56
N ILE A 312 14.38 -25.16 28.06
CA ILE A 312 15.09 -25.28 26.76
C ILE A 312 16.59 -25.08 26.94
N THR A 313 17.36 -25.26 25.88
CA THR A 313 18.80 -24.95 25.90
C THR A 313 19.06 -23.45 25.74
N GLU A 314 20.18 -22.96 26.26
CA GLU A 314 20.62 -21.56 26.08
C GLU A 314 20.73 -21.16 24.60
N ARG A 315 21.27 -22.05 23.76
CA ARG A 315 21.32 -21.86 22.30
C ARG A 315 19.93 -21.72 21.68
N SER A 316 18.93 -22.44 22.19
CA SER A 316 17.54 -22.32 21.73
C SER A 316 16.94 -20.96 22.12
N ALA A 317 17.21 -20.46 23.33
CA ALA A 317 16.78 -19.14 23.77
C ALA A 317 17.41 -18.02 22.91
N GLU A 318 18.70 -18.12 22.62
CA GLU A 318 19.43 -17.22 21.71
C GLU A 318 18.82 -17.22 20.31
N SER A 319 18.58 -18.40 19.74
CA SER A 319 17.96 -18.56 18.41
C SER A 319 16.55 -17.95 18.35
N HIS A 320 15.76 -18.06 19.41
CA HIS A 320 14.46 -17.41 19.48
C HIS A 320 14.59 -15.89 19.49
N LEU A 321 15.52 -15.34 20.26
CA LEU A 321 15.77 -13.90 20.33
C LEU A 321 16.26 -13.33 18.98
N GLU A 322 17.12 -14.04 18.26
CA GLU A 322 17.52 -13.68 16.90
C GLU A 322 16.33 -13.62 15.94
N ARG A 323 15.47 -14.65 15.96
CA ARG A 323 14.27 -14.66 15.11
C ARG A 323 13.27 -13.57 15.47
N ILE A 324 13.15 -13.23 16.77
CA ILE A 324 12.34 -12.10 17.22
C ILE A 324 12.91 -10.79 16.66
N ARG A 325 14.23 -10.57 16.78
CA ARG A 325 14.91 -9.38 16.26
C ARG A 325 14.75 -9.23 14.76
N VAL A 326 15.02 -10.28 13.99
CA VAL A 326 14.84 -10.28 12.53
C VAL A 326 13.39 -10.03 12.15
N ARG A 327 12.44 -10.66 12.85
CA ARG A 327 11.00 -10.51 12.55
C ARG A 327 10.46 -9.12 12.90
N LEU A 328 10.97 -8.48 13.96
CA LEU A 328 10.53 -7.17 14.43
C LEU A 328 11.41 -6.01 13.91
N GLY A 329 12.44 -6.30 13.10
CA GLY A 329 13.37 -5.29 12.59
C GLY A 329 14.27 -4.67 13.67
N PHE A 330 14.53 -5.38 14.77
CA PHE A 330 15.34 -4.88 15.89
C PHE A 330 16.80 -5.29 15.77
N SER A 331 17.70 -4.35 16.05
CA SER A 331 19.13 -4.59 16.10
C SER A 331 19.62 -5.06 17.48
N SER A 332 18.81 -4.85 18.53
CA SER A 332 19.23 -5.13 19.91
C SER A 332 18.18 -5.84 20.77
N ARG A 333 18.64 -6.52 21.82
CA ARG A 333 17.79 -7.11 22.87
C ARG A 333 16.96 -6.02 23.59
N ALA A 334 17.55 -4.85 23.82
CA ALA A 334 16.87 -3.75 24.51
C ALA A 334 15.64 -3.25 23.74
N GLN A 335 15.68 -3.26 22.42
CA GLN A 335 14.52 -2.93 21.59
C GLN A 335 13.40 -3.96 21.72
N VAL A 336 13.74 -5.26 21.82
CA VAL A 336 12.75 -6.33 22.08
C VAL A 336 12.05 -6.10 23.42
N ALA A 337 12.83 -5.77 24.47
CA ALA A 337 12.29 -5.46 25.80
C ALA A 337 11.36 -4.23 25.77
N ALA A 338 11.83 -3.10 25.23
CA ALA A 338 11.06 -1.87 25.15
C ALA A 338 9.75 -2.04 24.35
N TRP A 339 9.81 -2.79 23.25
CA TRP A 339 8.63 -3.11 22.43
C TRP A 339 7.60 -3.94 23.18
N TYR A 340 8.02 -4.91 24.00
CA TYR A 340 7.10 -5.76 24.75
C TYR A 340 6.38 -4.98 25.85
N VAL A 341 7.12 -4.14 26.60
CA VAL A 341 6.56 -3.27 27.64
C VAL A 341 5.55 -2.29 27.04
N ALA A 342 5.84 -1.70 25.88
CA ALA A 342 4.94 -0.74 25.23
C ALA A 342 3.59 -1.34 24.73
N ARG A 343 3.44 -2.67 24.71
CA ARG A 343 2.26 -3.38 24.19
C ARG A 343 1.47 -4.11 25.27
N THR A 344 1.97 -4.13 26.50
CA THR A 344 1.31 -4.75 27.65
C THR A 344 0.77 -3.61 28.51
N PRO A 345 -0.55 -3.53 28.76
CA PRO A 345 -1.14 -2.42 29.52
C PRO A 345 -0.66 -2.36 30.97
#